data_AF-N8RP35-F1
#
_entry.id   AF-N8RP35-F1
#
_cell.length_a   1.000
_cell.length_b   1.000
_cell.length_c   1.000
_cell.angle_alpha   90.00
_cell.angle_beta   90.00
_cell.angle_gamma   90.00
#
_symmetry.space_group_name_H-M   'P 1'
#
loop_
_entity.id
_entity.type
_entity.pdbx_description
1 polymer ?
#
loop_
_entity_poly.entity_id
_entity_poly.type
_entity_poly.pdbx_seq_one_letter_code
_entity_poly.pdbx_strand_id
1 'polypeptide(L)'
;MQAIARVNRVYKDKMGGLVVDYLGIASDLKEALSFYSEAGGKGDPALVQDEAATILQEKLEVLDGIMHGFNYQEYFTADTSRKLNIILEAEEHILGVDQGEGKTRFLNAVSAMSQAFALAVPHPNAMEAAPVVAFFQAVKARLAKFSDGSGKISGLSNAELEAKVKQTIDQALVTEQVVDIFDAAGIQKPDISILSDEFMQEMKGYKHKNIALETLKKLLSDEIKMREQRSVTQGKKLMEMLSSAINGYQNKVLTAAEVIDELIKLAKAIQESDKMAEELNLTEYEYAFYSAVADNDSARELMQKERDGSVNLNNSYK
;
A
#
# COMPACT_ATOMS: atom_id res chain seq x y z
N MET A 1 13.22 -17.11 -35.96
CA MET A 1 12.18 -17.79 -35.15
C MET A 1 12.72 -18.70 -34.02
N GLN A 2 13.58 -19.69 -34.28
CA GLN A 2 14.09 -20.60 -33.23
C GLN A 2 14.78 -19.88 -32.04
N ALA A 3 15.47 -18.77 -32.30
CA ALA A 3 16.10 -17.95 -31.26
C ALA A 3 15.06 -17.25 -30.34
N ILE A 4 13.97 -16.72 -30.90
CA ILE A 4 12.88 -16.06 -30.16
C ILE A 4 12.12 -17.07 -29.29
N ALA A 5 11.86 -18.27 -29.82
CA ALA A 5 11.12 -19.33 -29.12
C ALA A 5 11.82 -19.81 -27.84
N ARG A 6 13.14 -19.61 -27.70
CA ARG A 6 13.85 -19.88 -26.43
C ARG A 6 13.39 -18.97 -25.30
N VAL A 7 13.01 -17.73 -25.61
CA VAL A 7 12.65 -16.71 -24.63
C VAL A 7 11.18 -16.81 -24.23
N ASN A 8 10.34 -17.52 -24.99
CA ASN A 8 8.89 -17.64 -24.74
C ASN A 8 8.46 -18.93 -24.02
N ARG A 9 9.34 -19.57 -23.25
CA ARG A 9 8.96 -20.68 -22.36
C ARG A 9 8.13 -20.17 -21.19
N VAL A 10 6.97 -20.79 -20.96
CA VAL A 10 6.05 -20.46 -19.86
C VAL A 10 6.69 -20.84 -18.53
N TYR A 11 6.76 -19.88 -17.61
CA TYR A 11 7.24 -20.04 -16.25
C TYR A 11 6.41 -19.12 -15.34
N LYS A 12 6.21 -19.50 -14.07
CA LYS A 12 5.37 -18.74 -13.13
C LYS A 12 5.77 -17.25 -13.12
N ASP A 13 4.77 -16.39 -13.24
CA ASP A 13 4.85 -14.92 -13.27
C ASP A 13 5.56 -14.29 -14.49
N LYS A 14 5.84 -15.06 -15.55
CA LYS A 14 6.42 -14.53 -16.79
C LYS A 14 5.34 -14.23 -17.84
N MET A 15 5.05 -12.93 -18.00
CA MET A 15 4.07 -12.41 -18.98
C MET A 15 4.53 -12.51 -20.45
N GLY A 16 5.83 -12.70 -20.72
CA GLY A 16 6.38 -12.81 -22.07
C GLY A 16 7.91 -12.85 -22.14
N GLY A 17 8.46 -13.04 -23.34
CA GLY A 17 9.90 -13.01 -23.61
C GLY A 17 10.35 -11.70 -24.25
N LEU A 18 11.29 -10.99 -23.62
CA LEU A 18 11.88 -9.75 -24.16
C LEU A 18 13.03 -10.09 -25.11
N VAL A 19 13.02 -9.51 -26.31
CA VAL A 19 14.11 -9.57 -27.28
C VAL A 19 14.60 -8.14 -27.52
N VAL A 20 15.89 -7.90 -27.30
CA VAL A 20 16.51 -6.58 -27.51
C VAL A 20 17.41 -6.66 -28.74
N ASP A 21 17.15 -5.79 -29.72
CA ASP A 21 17.88 -5.73 -30.98
C ASP A 21 18.86 -4.56 -30.98
N TYR A 22 20.15 -4.88 -31.10
CA TYR A 22 21.25 -3.91 -31.19
C TYR A 22 21.81 -3.76 -32.62
N LEU A 23 21.30 -4.55 -33.58
CA LEU A 23 21.80 -4.66 -34.95
C LEU A 23 20.80 -4.14 -35.99
N GLY A 24 19.57 -3.80 -35.59
CA GLY A 24 18.56 -3.20 -36.46
C GLY A 24 17.84 -4.20 -37.36
N ILE A 25 17.73 -5.46 -36.93
CA ILE A 25 17.02 -6.55 -37.62
C ILE A 25 15.50 -6.58 -37.35
N ALA A 26 14.96 -5.59 -36.63
CA ALA A 26 13.54 -5.52 -36.27
C ALA A 26 12.58 -5.58 -37.48
N SER A 27 12.96 -5.01 -38.63
CA SER A 27 12.18 -5.08 -39.87
C SER A 27 12.06 -6.50 -40.39
N ASP A 28 13.20 -7.20 -40.48
CA ASP A 28 13.31 -8.56 -40.99
C ASP A 28 12.62 -9.54 -40.04
N LEU A 29 12.66 -9.25 -38.75
CA LEU A 29 11.94 -10.00 -37.71
C LEU A 29 10.42 -9.86 -37.86
N LYS A 30 9.94 -8.65 -38.13
CA LYS A 30 8.51 -8.37 -38.34
C LYS A 30 7.99 -9.09 -39.58
N GLU A 31 8.74 -9.07 -40.67
CA GLU A 31 8.42 -9.80 -41.91
C GLU A 31 8.44 -11.33 -41.71
N ALA A 32 9.41 -11.84 -40.95
CA ALA A 32 9.45 -13.26 -40.60
C ALA A 32 8.29 -13.68 -39.67
N LEU A 33 7.79 -12.78 -38.81
CA LEU A 33 6.65 -13.04 -37.93
C LEU A 33 5.31 -13.03 -38.69
N SER A 34 5.12 -12.12 -39.66
CA SER A 34 3.92 -12.09 -40.50
C SER A 34 3.76 -13.38 -41.30
N PHE A 35 4.86 -13.93 -41.82
CA PHE A 35 4.86 -15.21 -42.56
C PHE A 35 4.37 -16.40 -41.70
N TYR A 36 4.64 -16.38 -40.38
CA TYR A 36 4.15 -17.40 -39.44
C TYR A 36 2.72 -17.14 -38.94
N SER A 37 2.29 -15.88 -38.86
CA SER A 37 0.91 -15.51 -38.52
C SER A 37 -0.07 -15.96 -39.62
N GLU A 38 0.34 -15.84 -40.89
CA GLU A 38 -0.40 -16.35 -42.05
C GLU A 38 -0.47 -17.90 -42.08
N ALA A 39 0.49 -18.58 -41.44
CA ALA A 39 0.58 -20.05 -41.39
C ALA A 39 -0.24 -20.72 -40.27
N GLY A 40 -1.14 -19.99 -39.59
CA GLY A 40 -2.11 -20.57 -38.65
C GLY A 40 -1.77 -20.46 -37.15
N GLY A 41 -1.00 -19.44 -36.75
CA GLY A 41 -0.95 -19.02 -35.35
C GLY A 41 -2.30 -18.41 -34.94
N LYS A 42 -2.90 -18.87 -33.83
CA LYS A 42 -4.16 -18.28 -33.33
C LYS A 42 -3.91 -16.89 -32.74
N GLY A 43 -4.46 -15.86 -33.40
CA GLY A 43 -4.50 -14.47 -32.95
C GLY A 43 -3.81 -13.53 -33.93
N ASP A 44 -4.43 -12.39 -34.22
CA ASP A 44 -3.82 -11.31 -35.01
C ASP A 44 -3.11 -10.35 -34.04
N PRO A 45 -1.75 -10.29 -34.05
CA PRO A 45 -1.01 -9.42 -33.15
C PRO A 45 -1.33 -7.93 -33.32
N ALA A 46 -1.78 -7.50 -34.51
CA ALA A 46 -2.17 -6.11 -34.75
C ALA A 46 -3.50 -5.78 -34.06
N LEU A 47 -4.49 -6.69 -34.14
CA LEU A 47 -5.76 -6.53 -33.43
C LEU A 47 -5.57 -6.47 -31.91
N VAL A 48 -4.65 -7.29 -31.36
CA VAL A 48 -4.33 -7.27 -29.92
C VAL A 48 -3.68 -5.94 -29.51
N GLN A 49 -2.87 -5.32 -30.37
CA GLN A 49 -2.26 -4.01 -30.10
C GLN A 49 -3.31 -2.88 -30.11
N ASP A 50 -4.23 -2.88 -31.08
CA ASP A 50 -5.30 -1.87 -31.17
C ASP A 50 -6.29 -1.98 -30.00
N GLU A 51 -6.66 -3.21 -29.62
CA GLU A 51 -7.48 -3.46 -28.43
C GLU A 51 -6.75 -3.01 -27.15
N ALA A 52 -5.45 -3.30 -27.02
CA ALA A 52 -4.66 -2.85 -25.88
C ALA A 52 -4.53 -1.33 -25.82
N ALA A 53 -4.40 -0.64 -26.96
CA ALA A 53 -4.38 0.82 -27.02
C ALA A 53 -5.73 1.43 -26.60
N THR A 54 -6.84 0.79 -26.96
CA THR A 54 -8.18 1.19 -26.51
C THR A 54 -8.32 1.04 -25.00
N ILE A 55 -7.94 -0.11 -24.44
CA ILE A 55 -7.97 -0.35 -22.99
C ILE A 55 -7.05 0.66 -22.26
N LEU A 56 -5.88 0.98 -22.82
CA LEU A 56 -4.99 1.99 -22.25
C LEU A 56 -5.70 3.35 -22.11
N GLN A 57 -6.38 3.81 -23.16
CA GLN A 57 -7.14 5.06 -23.12
C GLN A 57 -8.25 5.03 -22.08
N GLU A 58 -9.05 3.95 -22.03
CA GLU A 58 -10.08 3.79 -21.00
C GLU A 58 -9.52 3.87 -19.57
N LYS A 59 -8.34 3.26 -19.32
CA LYS A 59 -7.73 3.32 -17.98
C LYS A 59 -7.15 4.69 -17.66
N LEU A 60 -6.67 5.43 -18.65
CA LEU A 60 -6.27 6.83 -18.48
C LEU A 60 -7.47 7.70 -18.12
N GLU A 61 -8.63 7.51 -18.76
CA GLU A 61 -9.87 8.23 -18.40
C GLU A 61 -10.32 7.93 -16.96
N VAL A 62 -10.21 6.68 -16.52
CA VAL A 62 -10.48 6.31 -15.11
C VAL A 62 -9.54 7.05 -14.16
N LEU A 63 -8.25 7.13 -14.50
CA LEU A 63 -7.26 7.85 -13.70
C LEU A 63 -7.53 9.35 -13.69
N ASP A 64 -7.91 9.95 -14.80
CA ASP A 64 -8.35 11.34 -14.86
C ASP A 64 -9.58 11.60 -14.00
N GLY A 65 -10.54 10.66 -13.98
CA GLY A 65 -11.69 10.71 -13.09
C GLY A 65 -11.31 10.68 -11.60
N ILE A 66 -10.30 9.88 -11.22
CA ILE A 66 -9.77 9.85 -9.85
C ILE A 66 -9.04 11.16 -9.52
N MET A 67 -8.29 11.71 -10.47
CA MET A 67 -7.55 12.96 -10.32
C MET A 67 -8.41 14.22 -10.52
N HIS A 68 -9.73 14.07 -10.69
CA HIS A 68 -10.63 15.20 -10.89
C HIS A 68 -10.51 16.23 -9.76
N GLY A 69 -10.29 17.50 -10.12
CA GLY A 69 -10.04 18.59 -9.17
C GLY A 69 -8.56 18.79 -8.79
N PHE A 70 -7.65 17.92 -9.24
CA PHE A 70 -6.21 18.05 -9.06
C PHE A 70 -5.49 18.18 -10.39
N ASN A 71 -4.78 19.30 -10.60
CA ASN A 71 -4.05 19.57 -11.83
C ASN A 71 -2.66 18.92 -11.83
N TYR A 72 -2.59 17.64 -12.20
CA TYR A 72 -1.30 16.94 -12.30
C TYR A 72 -0.48 17.32 -13.54
N GLN A 73 -1.05 18.04 -14.52
CA GLN A 73 -0.35 18.43 -15.75
C GLN A 73 0.83 19.37 -15.48
N GLU A 74 0.80 20.12 -14.38
CA GLU A 74 1.92 20.96 -13.92
C GLU A 74 3.22 20.16 -13.77
N TYR A 75 3.12 18.85 -13.49
CA TYR A 75 4.26 17.95 -13.34
C TYR A 75 5.19 17.96 -14.55
N PHE A 76 4.64 18.03 -15.77
CA PHE A 76 5.42 17.90 -17.00
C PHE A 76 6.26 19.14 -17.32
N THR A 77 5.89 20.30 -16.77
CA THR A 77 6.59 21.58 -16.98
C THR A 77 7.36 22.07 -15.76
N ALA A 78 7.15 21.46 -14.59
CA ALA A 78 7.74 21.86 -13.33
C ALA A 78 9.23 21.50 -13.19
N ASP A 79 9.92 22.25 -12.31
CA ASP A 79 11.26 21.90 -11.84
C ASP A 79 11.25 20.68 -10.91
N THR A 80 12.42 20.14 -10.59
CA THR A 80 12.56 18.92 -9.77
C THR A 80 11.91 19.05 -8.39
N SER A 81 12.08 20.20 -7.71
CA SER A 81 11.52 20.43 -6.38
C SER A 81 9.99 20.49 -6.42
N ARG A 82 9.42 21.16 -7.42
CA ARG A 82 7.97 21.24 -7.60
C ARG A 82 7.38 19.90 -8.04
N LYS A 83 8.06 19.13 -8.87
CA LYS A 83 7.67 17.76 -9.24
C LYS A 83 7.47 16.85 -8.02
N LEU A 84 8.40 16.90 -7.06
CA LEU A 84 8.29 16.11 -5.82
C LEU A 84 7.09 16.54 -4.97
N ASN A 85 6.81 17.84 -4.90
CA ASN A 85 5.64 18.38 -4.21
C ASN A 85 4.33 17.98 -4.91
N ILE A 86 4.29 18.01 -6.25
CA ILE A 86 3.10 17.59 -7.02
C ILE A 86 2.81 16.11 -6.77
N ILE A 87 3.83 15.26 -6.68
CA ILE A 87 3.63 13.85 -6.33
C ILE A 87 3.03 13.73 -4.92
N LEU A 88 3.55 14.47 -3.92
CA LEU A 88 2.99 14.46 -2.56
C LEU A 88 1.54 14.98 -2.51
N GLU A 89 1.24 16.04 -3.24
CA GLU A 89 -0.11 16.61 -3.34
C GLU A 89 -1.06 15.63 -4.05
N ALA A 90 -0.59 14.93 -5.08
CA ALA A 90 -1.35 13.88 -5.76
C ALA A 90 -1.69 12.73 -4.81
N GLU A 91 -0.75 12.31 -3.96
CA GLU A 91 -1.00 11.30 -2.93
C GLU A 91 -2.07 11.73 -1.93
N GLU A 92 -1.95 12.95 -1.39
CA GLU A 92 -2.95 13.49 -0.47
C GLU A 92 -4.33 13.56 -1.11
N HIS A 93 -4.40 13.94 -2.38
CA HIS A 93 -5.64 13.94 -3.17
C HIS A 93 -6.21 12.53 -3.30
N ILE A 94 -5.42 11.57 -3.79
CA ILE A 94 -5.84 10.18 -4.02
C ILE A 94 -6.31 9.52 -2.72
N LEU A 95 -5.64 9.79 -1.59
CA LEU A 95 -6.04 9.27 -0.28
C LEU A 95 -7.34 9.92 0.25
N GLY A 96 -7.65 11.14 -0.20
CA GLY A 96 -8.90 11.83 0.14
C GLY A 96 -10.09 11.44 -0.75
N VAL A 97 -9.84 10.92 -1.95
CA VAL A 97 -10.89 10.46 -2.87
C VAL A 97 -11.71 9.36 -2.22
N ASP A 98 -13.03 9.49 -2.31
CA ASP A 98 -14.02 8.57 -1.74
C ASP A 98 -13.74 8.21 -0.26
N GLN A 99 -13.22 9.17 0.53
CA GLN A 99 -12.89 8.96 1.94
C GLN A 99 -11.99 7.73 2.19
N GLY A 100 -10.88 7.64 1.45
CA GLY A 100 -9.85 6.63 1.67
C GLY A 100 -9.93 5.40 0.76
N GLU A 101 -10.97 5.27 -0.07
CA GLU A 101 -11.06 4.20 -1.08
C GLU A 101 -10.29 4.51 -2.38
N GLY A 102 -9.98 5.79 -2.61
CA GLY A 102 -9.27 6.25 -3.81
C GLY A 102 -7.94 5.53 -4.05
N LYS A 103 -7.21 5.17 -2.98
CA LYS A 103 -5.96 4.40 -3.06
C LYS A 103 -6.15 3.07 -3.80
N THR A 104 -7.08 2.24 -3.37
CA THR A 104 -7.29 0.91 -3.97
C THR A 104 -7.74 1.03 -5.42
N ARG A 105 -8.66 1.97 -5.71
CA ARG A 105 -9.11 2.25 -7.08
C ARG A 105 -7.96 2.70 -7.98
N PHE A 106 -7.14 3.62 -7.48
CA PHE A 106 -5.97 4.13 -8.19
C PHE A 106 -4.94 3.03 -8.47
N LEU A 107 -4.55 2.26 -7.45
CA LEU A 107 -3.58 1.16 -7.61
C LEU A 107 -4.05 0.13 -8.65
N ASN A 108 -5.34 -0.21 -8.65
CA ASN A 108 -5.93 -1.13 -9.62
C ASN A 108 -5.93 -0.53 -11.03
N ALA A 109 -6.34 0.73 -11.18
CA ALA A 109 -6.37 1.43 -12.46
C ALA A 109 -4.96 1.56 -13.06
N VAL A 110 -3.95 1.98 -12.29
CA VAL A 110 -2.56 2.07 -12.76
C VAL A 110 -1.99 0.70 -13.12
N SER A 111 -2.37 -0.36 -12.41
CA SER A 111 -1.95 -1.73 -12.74
C SER A 111 -2.51 -2.18 -14.08
N ALA A 112 -3.80 -1.98 -14.30
CA ALA A 112 -4.45 -2.30 -15.57
C ALA A 112 -3.89 -1.44 -16.73
N MET A 113 -3.71 -0.14 -16.50
CA MET A 113 -3.08 0.78 -17.46
C MET A 113 -1.67 0.31 -17.84
N SER A 114 -0.85 -0.09 -16.86
CA SER A 114 0.52 -0.55 -17.10
C SER A 114 0.57 -1.84 -17.93
N GLN A 115 -0.39 -2.75 -17.71
CA GLN A 115 -0.52 -3.98 -18.51
C GLN A 115 -0.96 -3.66 -19.94
N ALA A 116 -1.96 -2.80 -20.11
CA ALA A 116 -2.43 -2.37 -21.43
C ALA A 116 -1.32 -1.64 -22.21
N PHE A 117 -0.57 -0.75 -21.56
CA PHE A 117 0.57 -0.07 -22.16
C PHE A 117 1.63 -1.05 -22.66
N ALA A 118 2.00 -2.06 -21.85
CA ALA A 118 2.99 -3.05 -22.24
C ALA A 118 2.57 -3.90 -23.46
N LEU A 119 1.27 -4.08 -23.69
CA LEU A 119 0.72 -4.78 -24.85
C LEU A 119 0.53 -3.87 -26.06
N ALA A 120 0.29 -2.58 -25.83
CA ALA A 120 0.04 -1.60 -26.87
C ALA A 120 1.33 -1.07 -27.53
N VAL A 121 2.47 -1.03 -26.83
CA VAL A 121 3.73 -0.54 -27.42
C VAL A 121 4.15 -1.42 -28.61
N PRO A 122 4.53 -0.84 -29.78
CA PRO A 122 4.84 0.57 -30.04
C PRO A 122 3.73 1.39 -30.73
N HIS A 123 2.45 1.09 -30.49
CA HIS A 123 1.32 1.83 -31.08
C HIS A 123 1.43 3.35 -30.83
N PRO A 124 1.16 4.23 -31.84
CA PRO A 124 1.31 5.69 -31.71
C PRO A 124 0.63 6.28 -30.48
N ASN A 125 -0.64 5.94 -30.22
CA ASN A 125 -1.38 6.42 -29.05
C ASN A 125 -0.73 6.00 -27.72
N ALA A 126 -0.11 4.81 -27.67
CA ALA A 126 0.60 4.38 -26.47
C ALA A 126 1.89 5.18 -26.29
N MET A 127 2.65 5.42 -27.36
CA MET A 127 3.86 6.24 -27.32
C MET A 127 3.58 7.68 -26.87
N GLU A 128 2.48 8.29 -27.32
CA GLU A 128 2.05 9.62 -26.87
C GLU A 128 1.67 9.65 -25.38
N ALA A 129 1.05 8.58 -24.88
CA ALA A 129 0.66 8.46 -23.47
C ALA A 129 1.83 8.11 -22.52
N ALA A 130 3.01 7.76 -23.05
CA ALA A 130 4.12 7.24 -22.25
C ALA A 130 4.55 8.16 -21.07
N PRO A 131 4.64 9.50 -21.22
CA PRO A 131 4.98 10.39 -20.10
C PRO A 131 3.92 10.36 -18.98
N VAL A 132 2.64 10.31 -19.35
CA VAL A 132 1.52 10.26 -18.39
C VAL A 132 1.47 8.92 -17.67
N VAL A 133 1.69 7.83 -18.41
CA VAL A 133 1.83 6.48 -17.83
C VAL A 133 2.97 6.44 -16.79
N ALA A 134 4.12 7.02 -17.12
CA ALA A 134 5.26 7.08 -16.21
C ALA A 134 4.96 7.89 -14.93
N PHE A 135 4.26 9.02 -15.04
CA PHE A 135 3.81 9.79 -13.88
C PHE A 135 2.92 8.95 -12.94
N PHE A 136 1.89 8.30 -13.48
CA PHE A 136 0.99 7.48 -12.66
C PHE A 136 1.68 6.27 -12.04
N GLN A 137 2.66 5.68 -12.75
CA GLN A 137 3.50 4.62 -12.19
C GLN A 137 4.37 5.12 -11.03
N ALA A 138 4.93 6.33 -11.12
CA ALA A 138 5.71 6.93 -10.03
C ALA A 138 4.84 7.18 -8.78
N VAL A 139 3.63 7.73 -8.96
CA VAL A 139 2.67 7.92 -7.87
C VAL A 139 2.26 6.58 -7.25
N LYS A 140 1.99 5.55 -8.09
CA LYS A 140 1.70 4.18 -7.61
C LYS A 140 2.85 3.61 -6.79
N ALA A 141 4.09 3.73 -7.27
CA ALA A 141 5.26 3.17 -6.59
C ALA A 141 5.43 3.79 -5.20
N ARG A 142 5.16 5.09 -5.07
CA ARG A 142 5.23 5.81 -3.80
C ARG A 142 4.09 5.41 -2.86
N LEU A 143 2.83 5.35 -3.33
CA LEU A 143 1.68 4.85 -2.58
C LEU A 143 1.81 3.37 -2.13
N ALA A 144 2.49 2.54 -2.93
CA ALA A 144 2.75 1.14 -2.58
C ALA A 144 3.77 1.02 -1.43
N LYS A 145 4.82 1.85 -1.41
CA LYS A 145 5.79 1.91 -0.30
C LYS A 145 5.14 2.33 1.02
N PHE A 146 4.10 3.18 0.97
CA PHE A 146 3.29 3.45 2.15
C PHE A 146 2.60 2.22 2.72
N SER A 147 2.33 1.17 1.94
CA SER A 147 1.58 -0.01 2.38
C SER A 147 2.49 -1.11 2.95
N ASP A 148 3.65 -1.35 2.32
CA ASP A 148 4.56 -2.42 2.70
C ASP A 148 5.67 -1.89 3.60
N GLY A 149 5.44 -1.94 4.92
CA GLY A 149 6.42 -1.59 5.95
C GLY A 149 7.49 -2.66 6.18
N SER A 150 7.37 -3.82 5.53
CA SER A 150 8.42 -4.83 5.52
C SER A 150 9.29 -4.62 4.30
N GLY A 151 10.60 -4.45 4.51
CA GLY A 151 11.62 -4.54 3.47
C GLY A 151 11.75 -5.93 2.83
N LYS A 152 10.63 -6.65 2.69
CA LYS A 152 10.51 -7.94 2.01
C LYS A 152 9.22 -7.95 1.20
N ILE A 153 9.27 -7.30 0.04
CA ILE A 153 8.39 -7.67 -1.06
C ILE A 153 8.83 -9.07 -1.49
N SER A 154 7.97 -10.03 -1.21
CA SER A 154 8.00 -11.37 -1.78
C SER A 154 8.09 -11.29 -3.30
N GLY A 155 9.20 -11.76 -3.84
CA GLY A 155 9.28 -12.37 -5.17
C GLY A 155 8.79 -11.52 -6.33
N LEU A 156 9.45 -10.39 -6.58
CA LEU A 156 9.79 -9.84 -7.90
C LEU A 156 10.59 -8.56 -7.63
N SER A 157 11.86 -8.52 -8.05
CA SER A 157 12.70 -7.39 -7.72
C SER A 157 12.25 -6.15 -8.49
N ASN A 158 11.89 -5.08 -7.78
CA ASN A 158 11.59 -3.77 -8.38
C ASN A 158 12.71 -3.30 -9.34
N ALA A 159 13.94 -3.80 -9.14
CA ALA A 159 15.07 -3.56 -10.02
C ALA A 159 14.87 -4.09 -11.45
N GLU A 160 14.15 -5.20 -11.66
CA GLU A 160 13.90 -5.77 -13.00
C GLU A 160 12.78 -5.04 -13.75
N LEU A 161 11.80 -4.49 -13.01
CA LEU A 161 10.74 -3.65 -13.59
C LEU A 161 11.28 -2.24 -13.86
N GLU A 162 12.05 -1.67 -12.93
CA GLU A 162 12.76 -0.39 -13.11
C GLU A 162 13.80 -0.46 -14.24
N ALA A 163 14.52 -1.57 -14.41
CA ALA A 163 15.47 -1.72 -15.51
C ALA A 163 14.77 -1.81 -16.88
N LYS A 164 13.63 -2.49 -16.97
CA LYS A 164 12.82 -2.56 -18.21
C LYS A 164 12.16 -1.23 -18.56
N VAL A 165 11.77 -0.46 -17.55
CA VAL A 165 11.22 0.89 -17.73
C VAL A 165 12.33 1.89 -18.05
N LYS A 166 13.49 1.82 -17.38
CA LYS A 166 14.69 2.63 -17.68
C LYS A 166 15.19 2.44 -19.12
N GLN A 167 15.29 1.19 -19.57
CA GLN A 167 15.77 0.89 -20.92
C GLN A 167 14.81 1.37 -22.03
N THR A 168 13.53 1.58 -21.69
CA THR A 168 12.51 2.12 -22.61
C THR A 168 12.42 3.66 -22.54
N ILE A 169 12.96 4.28 -21.49
CA ILE A 169 12.81 5.72 -21.15
C ILE A 169 14.20 6.39 -21.03
N ASP A 170 15.22 5.89 -21.72
CA ASP A 170 16.61 6.37 -21.58
C ASP A 170 16.91 7.70 -22.32
N GLN A 171 15.89 8.56 -22.52
CA GLN A 171 16.09 9.94 -22.97
C GLN A 171 15.33 11.02 -22.18
N ALA A 172 14.60 10.70 -21.10
CA ALA A 172 13.80 11.73 -20.42
C ALA A 172 13.86 11.77 -18.88
N LEU A 173 14.39 10.77 -18.18
CA LEU A 173 14.42 10.79 -16.72
C LEU A 173 15.73 10.26 -16.17
N VAL A 174 16.66 11.18 -15.92
CA VAL A 174 17.69 10.99 -14.89
C VAL A 174 16.95 10.84 -13.56
N THR A 175 16.88 9.60 -13.08
CA THR A 175 16.30 9.27 -11.76
C THR A 175 17.27 9.76 -10.68
N GLU A 176 17.01 10.92 -10.10
CA GLU A 176 17.59 11.30 -8.81
C GLU A 176 16.79 10.65 -7.66
N GLN A 177 17.50 10.37 -6.57
CA GLN A 177 17.18 9.42 -5.50
C GLN A 177 15.72 9.49 -5.00
N VAL A 178 15.11 8.31 -4.87
CA VAL A 178 13.80 8.14 -4.24
C VAL A 178 13.92 8.48 -2.76
N VAL A 179 13.57 9.72 -2.42
CA VAL A 179 13.51 10.20 -1.03
C VAL A 179 12.47 9.37 -0.27
N ASP A 180 12.90 8.75 0.84
CA ASP A 180 12.03 8.03 1.77
C ASP A 180 11.02 9.04 2.34
N ILE A 181 9.74 8.65 2.41
CA ILE A 181 8.67 9.56 2.88
C ILE A 181 8.90 9.98 4.34
N PHE A 182 9.58 9.15 5.13
CA PHE A 182 10.04 9.53 6.47
C PHE A 182 10.94 10.79 6.42
N ASP A 183 11.81 10.89 5.42
CA ASP A 183 12.64 12.08 5.21
C ASP A 183 11.86 13.24 4.57
N ALA A 184 10.92 12.97 3.65
CA ALA A 184 10.10 14.00 3.00
C ALA A 184 9.05 14.62 3.95
N ALA A 185 8.64 13.89 5.00
CA ALA A 185 7.78 14.37 6.07
C ALA A 185 8.56 14.94 7.27
N GLY A 186 9.90 14.86 7.27
CA GLY A 186 10.76 15.33 8.37
C GLY A 186 10.79 14.41 9.61
N ILE A 187 10.29 13.19 9.48
CA ILE A 187 10.12 12.24 10.58
C ILE A 187 11.37 11.34 10.66
N GLN A 188 12.28 11.66 11.59
CA GLN A 188 13.38 10.75 11.94
C GLN A 188 12.78 9.46 12.54
N LYS A 189 13.12 8.29 11.98
CA LYS A 189 12.69 6.98 12.51
C LYS A 189 13.09 6.80 13.98
N PRO A 190 12.18 6.44 14.89
CA PRO A 190 12.59 5.97 16.21
C PRO A 190 11.87 4.67 16.63
N ASP A 191 12.66 3.64 16.92
CA ASP A 191 12.28 2.29 17.35
C ASP A 191 11.40 2.20 18.63
N ILE A 192 11.13 3.29 19.36
CA ILE A 192 10.36 3.27 20.63
C ILE A 192 9.39 4.49 20.78
N SER A 193 9.44 5.48 19.88
CA SER A 193 8.67 6.74 20.01
C SER A 193 7.36 6.77 19.18
N ILE A 194 6.95 5.62 18.65
CA ILE A 194 5.89 5.50 17.62
C ILE A 194 4.50 5.96 18.14
N LEU A 195 4.28 5.90 19.45
CA LEU A 195 3.04 6.36 20.10
C LEU A 195 3.23 7.58 21.02
N SER A 196 4.39 8.24 21.00
CA SER A 196 4.64 9.38 21.89
C SER A 196 3.57 10.46 21.74
N ASP A 197 3.22 11.12 22.85
CA ASP A 197 2.27 12.24 22.84
C ASP A 197 2.73 13.35 21.87
N GLU A 198 4.05 13.53 21.73
CA GLU A 198 4.68 14.49 20.80
C GLU A 198 4.40 14.13 19.34
N PHE A 199 4.61 12.88 18.94
CA PHE A 199 4.31 12.40 17.59
C PHE A 199 2.82 12.51 17.26
N MET A 200 1.96 12.17 18.22
CA MET A 200 0.50 12.28 18.05
C MET A 200 0.03 13.72 17.86
N GLN A 201 0.65 14.68 18.57
CA GLN A 201 0.40 16.10 18.37
C GLN A 201 0.88 16.59 17.00
N GLU A 202 2.03 16.12 16.54
CA GLU A 202 2.56 16.44 15.20
C GLU A 202 1.63 15.94 14.09
N MET A 203 1.15 14.69 14.18
CA MET A 203 0.20 14.11 13.23
C MET A 203 -1.15 14.83 13.23
N LYS A 204 -1.62 15.29 14.40
CA LYS A 204 -2.80 16.14 14.51
C LYS A 204 -2.61 17.50 13.83
N GLY A 205 -1.41 18.07 13.88
CA GLY A 205 -1.03 19.34 13.25
C GLY A 205 -0.66 19.24 11.77
N TYR A 206 -0.45 18.04 11.25
CA TYR A 206 0.14 17.82 9.93
C TYR A 206 -0.68 18.41 8.77
N LYS A 207 -0.01 18.98 7.77
CA LYS A 207 -0.67 19.67 6.65
C LYS A 207 -1.48 18.70 5.76
N HIS A 208 -0.94 17.51 5.50
CA HIS A 208 -1.53 16.50 4.62
C HIS A 208 -2.27 15.44 5.44
N LYS A 209 -3.55 15.71 5.76
CA LYS A 209 -4.32 14.94 6.74
C LYS A 209 -4.55 13.50 6.29
N ASN A 210 -4.78 13.26 5.00
CA ASN A 210 -5.03 11.91 4.50
C ASN A 210 -3.76 11.05 4.56
N ILE A 211 -2.60 11.66 4.28
CA ILE A 211 -1.30 11.03 4.49
C ILE A 211 -1.06 10.71 5.97
N ALA A 212 -1.35 11.65 6.88
CA ALA A 212 -1.23 11.41 8.32
C ALA A 212 -2.13 10.26 8.79
N LEU A 213 -3.39 10.24 8.35
CA LEU A 213 -4.34 9.19 8.68
C LEU A 213 -3.85 7.82 8.21
N GLU A 214 -3.43 7.69 6.95
CA GLU A 214 -2.96 6.41 6.41
C GLU A 214 -1.68 5.94 7.11
N THR A 215 -0.82 6.89 7.52
CA THR A 215 0.39 6.60 8.30
C THR A 215 0.04 6.07 9.70
N LEU A 216 -0.83 6.76 10.44
CA LEU A 216 -1.27 6.33 11.77
C LEU A 216 -1.97 4.97 11.72
N LYS A 217 -2.86 4.78 10.75
CA LYS A 217 -3.56 3.52 10.51
C LYS A 217 -2.58 2.36 10.33
N LYS A 218 -1.52 2.56 9.54
CA LYS A 218 -0.49 1.55 9.33
C LYS A 218 0.29 1.27 10.62
N LEU A 219 0.82 2.31 11.25
CA LEU A 219 1.62 2.16 12.47
C LEU A 219 0.86 1.42 13.57
N LEU A 220 -0.40 1.82 13.80
CA LEU A 220 -1.27 1.15 14.76
C LEU A 220 -1.61 -0.28 14.34
N SER A 221 -1.86 -0.53 13.05
CA SER A 221 -2.13 -1.89 12.57
C SER A 221 -0.93 -2.83 12.77
N ASP A 222 0.29 -2.35 12.49
CA ASP A 222 1.50 -3.15 12.64
C ASP A 222 1.79 -3.43 14.14
N GLU A 223 1.60 -2.42 15.00
CA GLU A 223 1.72 -2.57 16.44
C GLU A 223 0.68 -3.55 17.02
N ILE A 224 -0.58 -3.44 16.60
CA ILE A 224 -1.64 -4.36 17.02
C ILE A 224 -1.34 -5.79 16.57
N LYS A 225 -0.84 -6.00 15.34
CA LYS A 225 -0.44 -7.33 14.87
C LYS A 225 0.70 -7.94 15.70
N MET A 226 1.68 -7.12 16.07
CA MET A 226 2.78 -7.57 16.94
C MET A 226 2.25 -7.98 18.32
N ARG A 227 1.26 -7.26 18.85
CA ARG A 227 0.60 -7.58 20.12
C ARG A 227 -0.33 -8.79 20.03
N GLU A 228 -1.04 -8.97 18.93
CA GLU A 228 -1.91 -10.12 18.71
C GLU A 228 -1.15 -11.44 18.80
N GLN A 229 0.12 -11.46 18.37
CA GLN A 229 1.01 -12.63 18.53
C GLN A 229 1.28 -12.97 20.01
N ARG A 230 1.19 -11.99 20.92
CA ARG A 230 1.39 -12.17 22.37
C ARG A 230 0.06 -12.40 23.09
N SER A 231 -0.99 -11.71 22.69
CA SER A 231 -2.31 -11.69 23.33
C SER A 231 -3.42 -11.58 22.28
N VAL A 232 -4.04 -12.72 21.95
CA VAL A 232 -5.12 -12.78 20.94
C VAL A 232 -6.32 -11.94 21.38
N THR A 233 -6.67 -11.98 22.67
CA THR A 233 -7.84 -11.27 23.20
C THR A 233 -7.67 -9.75 23.12
N GLN A 234 -6.51 -9.23 23.56
CA GLN A 234 -6.23 -7.80 23.50
C GLN A 234 -6.03 -7.32 22.05
N GLY A 235 -5.32 -8.11 21.23
CA GLY A 235 -5.13 -7.82 19.80
C GLY A 235 -6.46 -7.66 19.07
N LYS A 236 -7.41 -8.58 19.28
CA LYS A 236 -8.76 -8.50 18.70
C LYS A 236 -9.51 -7.24 19.09
N LYS A 237 -9.54 -6.89 20.38
CA LYS A 237 -10.23 -5.69 20.87
C LYS A 237 -9.65 -4.41 20.25
N LEU A 238 -8.33 -4.28 20.20
CA LEU A 238 -7.66 -3.13 19.58
C LEU A 238 -7.91 -3.07 18.07
N MET A 239 -7.91 -4.23 17.40
CA MET A 239 -8.20 -4.33 15.98
C MET A 239 -9.66 -3.95 15.66
N GLU A 240 -10.61 -4.30 16.53
CA GLU A 240 -12.01 -3.87 16.43
C GLU A 240 -12.15 -2.36 16.58
N MET A 241 -11.46 -1.75 17.56
CA MET A 241 -11.44 -0.29 17.73
C MET A 241 -10.86 0.42 16.50
N LEU A 242 -9.73 -0.06 15.98
CA LEU A 242 -9.11 0.47 14.76
C LEU A 242 -10.05 0.35 13.57
N SER A 243 -10.71 -0.81 13.40
CA SER A 243 -11.67 -1.05 12.32
C SER A 243 -12.89 -0.13 12.44
N SER A 244 -13.38 0.09 13.66
CA SER A 244 -14.52 1.00 13.91
C SER A 244 -14.19 2.44 13.52
N ALA A 245 -13.01 2.95 13.89
CA ALA A 245 -12.55 4.28 13.52
C ALA A 245 -12.43 4.45 11.99
N ILE A 246 -11.88 3.44 11.29
CA ILE A 246 -11.75 3.44 9.83
C ILE A 246 -13.13 3.37 9.15
N ASN A 247 -14.02 2.51 9.64
CA ASN A 247 -15.38 2.40 9.10
C ASN A 247 -16.16 3.70 9.28
N GLY A 248 -15.93 4.45 10.37
CA GLY A 248 -16.50 5.78 10.56
C GLY A 248 -16.06 6.78 9.47
N TYR A 249 -14.79 6.71 9.06
CA TYR A 249 -14.27 7.50 7.94
C TYR A 249 -14.95 7.13 6.61
N GLN A 250 -14.94 5.84 6.27
CA GLN A 250 -15.46 5.33 5.00
C GLN A 250 -16.96 5.56 4.84
N ASN A 251 -17.72 5.45 5.93
CA ASN A 251 -19.17 5.68 5.94
C ASN A 251 -19.56 7.18 5.96
N LYS A 252 -18.60 8.10 5.78
CA LYS A 252 -18.81 9.56 5.83
C LYS A 252 -19.37 10.05 7.17
N VAL A 253 -19.18 9.28 8.24
CA VAL A 253 -19.60 9.65 9.60
C VAL A 253 -18.56 10.58 10.23
N LEU A 254 -17.29 10.43 9.87
CA LEU A 254 -16.17 11.18 10.41
C LEU A 254 -15.31 11.79 9.29
N THR A 255 -14.75 12.97 9.55
CA THR A 255 -13.71 13.60 8.73
C THR A 255 -12.34 13.00 9.01
N ALA A 256 -11.37 13.19 8.10
CA ALA A 256 -9.99 12.71 8.31
C ALA A 256 -9.38 13.20 9.64
N ALA A 257 -9.70 14.43 10.07
CA ALA A 257 -9.24 14.98 11.34
C ALA A 257 -9.85 14.28 12.56
N GLU A 258 -11.15 13.96 12.52
CA GLU A 258 -11.83 13.25 13.61
C GLU A 258 -11.36 11.80 13.71
N VAL A 259 -11.05 11.17 12.57
CA VAL A 259 -10.49 9.81 12.53
C VAL A 259 -9.08 9.82 13.12
N ILE A 260 -8.26 10.82 12.81
CA ILE A 260 -6.96 11.00 13.46
C ILE A 260 -7.11 11.08 14.98
N ASP A 261 -8.11 11.82 15.49
CA ASP A 261 -8.37 11.90 16.93
C ASP A 261 -8.77 10.55 17.54
N GLU A 262 -9.57 9.73 16.85
CA GLU A 262 -9.89 8.36 17.29
C GLU A 262 -8.65 7.45 17.27
N LEU A 263 -7.78 7.57 16.25
CA LEU A 263 -6.52 6.81 16.19
C LEU A 263 -5.56 7.23 17.31
N ILE A 264 -5.54 8.51 17.69
CA ILE A 264 -4.76 9.00 18.85
C ILE A 264 -5.31 8.42 20.16
N LYS A 265 -6.63 8.35 20.33
CA LYS A 265 -7.24 7.71 21.52
C LYS A 265 -6.87 6.23 21.59
N LEU A 266 -6.87 5.54 20.46
CA LEU A 266 -6.43 4.14 20.39
C LEU A 266 -4.95 4.00 20.79
N ALA A 267 -4.07 4.86 20.29
CA ALA A 267 -2.67 4.90 20.69
C ALA A 267 -2.49 5.06 22.21
N LYS A 268 -3.26 5.96 22.84
CA LYS A 268 -3.23 6.18 24.29
C LYS A 268 -3.71 4.96 25.08
N ALA A 269 -4.77 4.30 24.62
CA ALA A 269 -5.25 3.07 25.24
C ALA A 269 -4.19 1.95 25.21
N ILE A 270 -3.39 1.88 24.14
CA ILE A 270 -2.25 0.96 24.04
C ILE A 270 -1.18 1.31 25.09
N GLN A 271 -0.78 2.58 25.19
CA GLN A 271 0.22 3.02 26.17
C GLN A 271 -0.22 2.81 27.62
N GLU A 272 -1.49 3.07 27.94
CA GLU A 272 -2.03 2.85 29.28
C GLU A 272 -2.00 1.36 29.67
N SER A 273 -2.28 0.47 28.72
CA SER A 273 -2.19 -0.97 28.93
C SER A 273 -0.77 -1.41 29.25
N ASP A 274 0.23 -0.86 28.56
CA ASP A 274 1.64 -1.18 28.82
C ASP A 274 2.08 -0.70 30.21
N LYS A 275 1.69 0.53 30.55
CA LYS A 275 2.00 1.10 31.86
C LYS A 275 1.36 0.30 33.00
N MET A 276 0.14 -0.20 32.83
CA MET A 276 -0.50 -1.07 33.83
C MET A 276 0.26 -2.39 34.04
N ALA A 277 0.82 -2.98 32.97
CA ALA A 277 1.63 -4.19 33.09
C ALA A 277 2.90 -3.91 33.94
N GLU A 278 3.55 -2.77 33.71
CA GLU A 278 4.70 -2.31 34.50
C GLU A 278 4.34 -2.03 35.97
N GLU A 279 3.25 -1.30 36.23
CA GLU A 279 2.79 -0.97 37.59
C GLU A 279 2.47 -2.23 38.42
N LEU A 280 1.96 -3.28 37.77
CA LEU A 280 1.68 -4.56 38.39
C LEU A 280 2.92 -5.46 38.55
N ASN A 281 4.10 -5.01 38.10
CA ASN A 281 5.34 -5.80 38.02
C ASN A 281 5.14 -7.16 37.32
N LEU A 282 4.23 -7.20 36.35
CA LEU A 282 3.98 -8.40 35.55
C LEU A 282 4.78 -8.33 34.26
N THR A 283 5.31 -9.47 33.83
CA THR A 283 5.81 -9.57 32.47
C THR A 283 4.66 -9.40 31.48
N GLU A 284 4.95 -8.94 30.27
CA GLU A 284 3.92 -8.77 29.22
C GLU A 284 3.10 -10.06 28.98
N TYR A 285 3.76 -11.22 29.04
CA TYR A 285 3.10 -12.53 28.90
C TYR A 285 2.16 -12.84 30.07
N GLU A 286 2.56 -12.51 31.30
CA GLU A 286 1.71 -12.70 32.47
C GLU A 286 0.51 -11.75 32.43
N TYR A 287 0.73 -10.47 32.09
CA TYR A 287 -0.35 -9.51 31.95
C TYR A 287 -1.35 -9.93 30.86
N ALA A 288 -0.86 -10.40 29.70
CA ALA A 288 -1.69 -10.94 28.63
C ALA A 288 -2.51 -12.16 29.11
N PHE A 289 -1.88 -13.09 29.83
CA PHE A 289 -2.54 -14.26 30.37
C PHE A 289 -3.64 -13.89 31.38
N TYR A 290 -3.32 -13.05 32.37
CA TYR A 290 -4.29 -12.61 33.37
C TYR A 290 -5.44 -11.82 32.75
N SER A 291 -5.15 -10.97 31.76
CA SER A 291 -6.18 -10.23 31.02
C SER A 291 -7.11 -11.18 30.25
N ALA A 292 -6.55 -12.19 29.57
CA ALA A 292 -7.35 -13.18 28.84
C ALA A 292 -8.22 -14.04 29.78
N VAL A 293 -7.72 -14.38 30.96
CA VAL A 293 -8.50 -15.09 31.99
C VAL A 293 -9.57 -14.19 32.58
N ALA A 294 -9.27 -12.91 32.83
CA ALA A 294 -10.23 -11.94 33.35
C ALA A 294 -11.36 -11.62 32.36
N ASP A 295 -11.09 -11.66 31.06
CA ASP A 295 -12.08 -11.46 30.00
C ASP A 295 -12.89 -12.74 29.68
N ASN A 296 -12.53 -13.89 30.24
CA ASN A 296 -13.26 -15.15 30.03
C ASN A 296 -14.35 -15.34 31.10
N ASP A 297 -15.62 -15.24 30.70
CA ASP A 297 -16.77 -15.34 31.61
C ASP A 297 -16.79 -16.65 32.42
N SER A 298 -16.42 -17.78 31.81
CA SER A 298 -16.36 -19.08 32.51
C SER A 298 -15.26 -19.13 33.57
N ALA A 299 -14.11 -18.49 33.31
CA ALA A 299 -13.03 -18.38 34.29
C ALA A 299 -13.40 -17.43 35.44
N ARG A 300 -14.12 -16.33 35.15
CA ARG A 300 -14.65 -15.42 36.18
C ARG A 300 -15.65 -16.12 37.09
N GLU A 301 -16.58 -16.90 36.53
CA GLU A 301 -17.58 -17.65 37.30
C GLU A 301 -16.93 -18.71 38.22
N LEU A 302 -15.89 -19.40 37.73
CA LEU A 302 -15.12 -20.35 38.54
C LEU A 302 -14.39 -19.67 39.70
N MET A 303 -13.70 -18.55 39.44
CA MET A 303 -13.00 -17.79 40.48
C MET A 303 -13.96 -17.16 41.50
N GLN A 304 -15.17 -16.75 41.08
CA GLN A 304 -16.22 -16.29 42.00
C GLN A 304 -16.73 -17.42 42.89
N LYS A 305 -16.97 -18.62 42.33
CA LYS A 305 -17.39 -19.80 43.11
C LYS A 305 -16.34 -20.25 44.13
N GLU A 306 -15.05 -20.17 43.83
CA GLU A 306 -13.99 -20.49 44.79
C GLU A 306 -13.86 -19.44 45.91
N ARG A 307 -14.06 -18.15 45.60
CA ARG A 307 -14.13 -17.09 46.61
C ARG A 307 -15.29 -17.29 47.59
N ASP A 308 -16.48 -17.61 47.07
CA ASP A 308 -17.66 -17.86 47.92
C ASP A 308 -17.55 -19.18 48.71
N GLY A 309 -16.84 -20.17 48.18
CA GLY A 309 -16.55 -21.43 48.88
C GLY A 309 -15.53 -21.28 50.02
N SER A 310 -14.60 -20.33 49.93
CA SER A 310 -13.56 -20.10 50.95
C SER A 310 -14.00 -19.20 52.11
N VAL A 311 -15.09 -18.41 51.95
CA VAL A 311 -15.72 -17.68 53.07
C VAL A 311 -16.50 -18.61 54.02
N ASN A 312 -16.91 -19.81 53.57
CA ASN A 312 -17.77 -20.72 54.34
C ASN A 312 -17.03 -21.77 55.19
N LEU A 313 -15.70 -21.85 55.16
CA LEU A 313 -14.93 -22.87 55.88
C LEU A 313 -14.57 -22.49 57.33
N ASN A 314 -14.86 -21.27 57.77
CA ASN A 314 -14.50 -20.79 59.12
C ASN A 314 -15.62 -20.87 60.18
N ASN A 315 -16.75 -21.53 59.90
CA ASN A 315 -17.89 -21.53 60.85
C ASN A 315 -18.41 -22.92 61.25
N SER A 316 -17.60 -23.98 61.16
CA SER A 316 -18.03 -25.34 61.53
C SER A 316 -17.17 -26.05 62.59
N TYR A 317 -16.49 -25.30 63.45
CA TYR A 317 -15.92 -25.84 64.70
C TYR A 317 -16.39 -25.01 65.90
N LYS A 318 -17.61 -25.26 66.36
CA LYS A 318 -18.05 -25.08 67.75
C LYS A 318 -19.04 -26.17 68.11
#